data_AF-A0A560LFJ0-F1
#
_entry.id   AF-A0A560LFJ0-F1
#
_cell.length_a   1.000
_cell.length_b   1.000
_cell.length_c   1.000
_cell.angle_alpha   90.00
_cell.angle_beta   90.00
_cell.angle_gamma   90.00
#
_symmetry.space_group_name_H-M   'P 1'
#
loop_
_entity.id
_entity.type
_entity.pdbx_description
1 polymer ?
#
loop_
_entity_poly.entity_id
_entity_poly.type
_entity_poly.pdbx_seq_one_letter_code
_entity_poly.pdbx_strand_id
1 'polypeptide(L)'
;MTVPAAIGRSGRSILKREGDGATPIADMKLLHGFTRGDRIRFLRTALPMRHIREDMLWCDQPGDPNYNRLVKAPFGPSHEELRRGDGLYDVCLVLDWNVSSRRRNRGSAIFFHLIRPGYEPTAGCIAVNLRDMKRILPSLRRGMTVRVV
;
A
#
# COMPACT_ATOMS: atom_id res chain seq x y z
N MET A 1 21.18 -1.62 3.69
CA MET A 1 20.97 -0.29 3.07
C MET A 1 20.00 0.48 3.93
N THR A 2 20.11 1.81 3.97
CA THR A 2 19.17 2.69 4.68
C THR A 2 18.68 3.72 3.67
N VAL A 3 17.37 3.95 3.64
CA VAL A 3 16.74 4.95 2.76
C VAL A 3 15.70 5.74 3.56
N PRO A 4 15.44 7.01 3.22
CA PRO A 4 14.37 7.75 3.85
C PRO A 4 13.00 7.19 3.43
N ALA A 5 12.05 7.21 4.36
CA ALA A 5 10.68 6.80 4.13
C ALA A 5 9.72 7.75 4.86
N ALA A 6 8.56 8.00 4.26
CA ALA A 6 7.44 8.65 4.92
C ALA A 6 6.50 7.60 5.51
N ILE A 7 5.85 7.99 6.60
CA ILE A 7 4.84 7.22 7.33
C ILE A 7 3.58 8.07 7.51
N GLY A 8 2.59 7.53 8.19
CA GLY A 8 1.35 8.22 8.51
C GLY A 8 1.57 9.59 9.15
N ARG A 9 0.72 10.57 8.78
CA ARG A 9 0.71 11.94 9.35
C ARG A 9 0.56 11.98 10.87
N SER A 10 -0.01 10.93 11.47
CA SER A 10 -0.14 10.76 12.92
C SER A 10 0.99 9.91 13.52
N GLY A 11 2.06 9.66 12.77
CA GLY A 11 3.18 8.83 13.17
C GLY A 11 2.87 7.33 13.09
N ARG A 12 3.35 6.58 14.09
CA ARG A 12 3.15 5.12 14.20
C ARG A 12 2.28 4.81 15.41
N SER A 13 1.47 3.74 15.33
CA SER A 13 0.58 3.36 16.43
C SER A 13 0.47 1.85 16.60
N ILE A 14 0.51 1.40 17.86
CA ILE A 14 0.12 0.03 18.26
C ILE A 14 -1.41 -0.16 18.27
N LEU A 15 -2.18 0.94 18.35
CA LEU A 15 -3.63 0.96 18.41
C LEU A 15 -4.25 1.45 17.09
N LYS A 16 -3.74 0.95 15.96
CA LYS A 16 -4.21 1.33 14.61
C LYS A 16 -5.72 1.12 14.44
N ARG A 17 -6.39 2.13 13.88
CA ARG A 17 -7.83 2.18 13.54
C ARG A 17 -8.04 2.77 12.14
N GLU A 18 -9.23 2.61 11.59
CA GLU A 18 -9.59 3.28 10.33
C GLU A 18 -9.50 4.80 10.47
N GLY A 19 -8.96 5.49 9.47
CA GLY A 19 -8.90 6.95 9.42
C GLY A 19 -7.96 7.66 10.42
N ASP A 20 -7.27 6.94 11.31
CA ASP A 20 -6.41 7.55 12.34
C ASP A 20 -5.15 8.25 11.80
N GLY A 21 -4.81 8.05 10.52
CA GLY A 21 -3.63 8.65 9.89
C GLY A 21 -2.30 8.04 10.35
N ALA A 22 -2.28 6.95 11.12
CA ALA A 22 -1.07 6.34 11.67
C ALA A 22 -0.63 5.10 10.86
N THR A 23 0.67 4.86 10.79
CA THR A 23 1.23 3.59 10.30
C THR A 23 1.21 2.56 11.44
N PRO A 24 0.73 1.33 11.23
CA PRO A 24 0.71 0.32 12.29
C PRO A 24 2.13 -0.09 12.71
N ILE A 25 2.39 -0.15 14.01
CA ILE A 25 3.57 -0.81 14.59
C ILE A 25 3.28 -2.31 14.58
N ALA A 26 3.87 -3.03 13.62
CA ALA A 26 3.62 -4.45 13.39
C ALA A 26 4.66 -5.10 12.47
N ASP A 27 4.68 -6.43 12.51
CA ASP A 27 5.29 -7.28 11.48
C ASP A 27 4.25 -7.59 10.40
N MET A 28 4.41 -7.02 9.20
CA MET A 28 3.47 -7.18 8.10
C MET A 28 4.10 -7.97 6.95
N LYS A 29 3.45 -9.05 6.51
CA LYS A 29 3.93 -9.81 5.36
C LYS A 29 3.66 -9.05 4.06
N LEU A 30 4.62 -9.08 3.14
CA LEU A 30 4.45 -8.59 1.79
C LEU A 30 3.65 -9.62 0.98
N LEU A 31 2.47 -9.25 0.50
CA LEU A 31 1.55 -10.21 -0.14
C LEU A 31 1.77 -10.30 -1.66
N HIS A 32 1.70 -9.15 -2.32
CA HIS A 32 1.85 -8.96 -3.77
C HIS A 32 1.94 -7.44 -4.01
N GLY A 33 2.02 -7.03 -5.27
CA GLY A 33 1.92 -5.61 -5.60
C GLY A 33 1.23 -5.33 -6.93
N PHE A 34 1.12 -4.04 -7.20
CA PHE A 34 0.54 -3.44 -8.37
C PHE A 34 1.53 -2.49 -9.01
N THR A 35 1.47 -2.36 -10.34
CA THR A 35 2.32 -1.44 -11.10
C THR A 35 1.56 -0.76 -12.22
N ARG A 36 1.88 0.50 -12.49
CA ARG A 36 1.44 1.24 -13.68
C ARG A 36 2.30 0.85 -14.87
N GLY A 37 1.93 -0.21 -15.58
CA GLY A 37 2.70 -0.73 -16.72
C GLY A 37 2.89 0.26 -17.87
N ASP A 38 2.02 1.27 -17.98
CA ASP A 38 2.13 2.38 -18.92
C ASP A 38 3.23 3.39 -18.54
N ARG A 39 3.54 3.52 -17.24
CA ARG A 39 4.56 4.46 -16.71
C ARG A 39 5.87 3.76 -16.37
N ILE A 40 5.80 2.53 -15.85
CA ILE A 40 6.93 1.73 -15.40
C ILE A 40 6.95 0.42 -16.18
N ARG A 41 7.74 0.37 -17.26
CA ARG A 41 7.79 -0.80 -18.16
C ARG A 41 8.65 -1.96 -17.65
N PHE A 42 9.57 -1.72 -16.73
CA PHE A 42 10.49 -2.76 -16.22
C PHE A 42 10.78 -2.58 -14.73
N LEU A 43 10.31 -3.53 -13.92
CA LEU A 43 10.68 -3.67 -12.51
C LEU A 43 11.28 -5.05 -12.30
N ARG A 44 12.55 -5.09 -11.90
CA ARG A 44 13.19 -6.34 -11.50
C ARG A 44 12.70 -6.71 -10.09
N THR A 45 11.83 -7.70 -9.99
CA THR A 45 11.36 -8.23 -8.70
C THR A 45 10.89 -9.68 -8.84
N ALA A 46 11.00 -10.44 -7.76
CA ALA A 46 10.40 -11.77 -7.63
C ALA A 46 9.08 -11.72 -6.82
N LEU A 47 8.66 -10.54 -6.36
CA LEU A 47 7.34 -10.35 -5.79
C LEU A 47 6.28 -10.50 -6.90
N PRO A 48 5.16 -11.21 -6.67
CA PRO A 48 4.06 -11.23 -7.63
C PRO A 48 3.48 -9.83 -7.85
N MET A 49 3.52 -9.35 -9.09
CA MET A 49 3.02 -8.04 -9.48
C MET A 49 1.85 -8.17 -10.47
N ARG A 50 0.88 -7.27 -10.38
CA ARG A 50 -0.23 -7.14 -11.34
C ARG A 50 -0.22 -5.74 -11.95
N HIS A 51 -0.52 -5.63 -13.25
CA HIS A 51 -0.71 -4.31 -13.86
C HIS A 51 -2.02 -3.70 -13.38
N ILE A 52 -1.98 -2.41 -13.04
CA ILE A 52 -3.15 -1.64 -12.64
C ILE A 52 -4.02 -1.37 -13.86
N ARG A 53 -5.28 -1.76 -13.78
CA ARG A 53 -6.33 -1.45 -14.75
C ARG A 53 -7.18 -0.28 -14.28
N GLU A 54 -7.95 0.30 -15.19
CA GLU A 54 -8.81 1.46 -14.93
C GLU A 54 -9.94 1.14 -13.96
N ASP A 55 -10.41 -0.10 -13.96
CA ASP A 55 -11.49 -0.55 -13.10
C ASP A 55 -11.04 -0.99 -11.70
N MET A 56 -9.74 -0.91 -11.37
CA MET A 56 -9.23 -1.49 -10.12
C MET A 56 -9.32 -0.52 -8.94
N LEU A 57 -10.06 -0.94 -7.92
CA LEU A 57 -10.32 -0.18 -6.69
C LEU A 57 -9.96 -1.02 -5.46
N TRP A 58 -9.72 -0.39 -4.32
CA TRP A 58 -9.54 -1.08 -3.03
C TRP A 58 -10.55 -0.57 -2.01
N CYS A 59 -11.46 -1.43 -1.57
CA CYS A 59 -12.50 -1.07 -0.62
C CYS A 59 -11.90 -0.76 0.76
N ASP A 60 -12.17 0.44 1.26
CA ASP A 60 -11.79 0.90 2.61
C ASP A 60 -13.00 1.09 3.53
N GLN A 61 -14.22 0.84 3.03
CA GLN A 61 -15.47 0.94 3.81
C GLN A 61 -15.61 -0.19 4.85
N PRO A 62 -15.55 0.08 6.17
CA PRO A 62 -15.58 -0.98 7.18
C PRO A 62 -16.87 -1.79 7.25
N GLY A 63 -17.99 -1.21 6.82
CA GLY A 63 -19.30 -1.86 6.80
C GLY A 63 -19.49 -2.84 5.64
N ASP A 64 -18.66 -2.75 4.59
CA ASP A 64 -18.84 -3.52 3.37
C ASP A 64 -18.28 -4.95 3.50
N PRO A 65 -18.93 -5.98 2.91
CA PRO A 65 -18.39 -7.34 2.87
C PRO A 65 -17.02 -7.46 2.18
N ASN A 66 -16.66 -6.49 1.32
CA ASN A 66 -15.39 -6.41 0.63
C ASN A 66 -14.36 -5.54 1.34
N TYR A 67 -14.60 -5.11 2.58
CA TYR A 67 -13.67 -4.30 3.34
C TYR A 67 -12.22 -4.81 3.26
N ASN A 68 -11.30 -3.91 2.93
CA ASN A 68 -9.88 -4.17 2.75
C ASN A 68 -9.58 -5.25 1.68
N ARG A 69 -10.26 -5.16 0.53
CA ARG A 69 -10.06 -6.02 -0.65
C ARG A 69 -9.98 -5.21 -1.93
N LEU A 70 -9.30 -5.77 -2.92
CA LEU A 70 -9.41 -5.36 -4.30
C LEU A 70 -10.84 -5.63 -4.80
N VAL A 71 -11.48 -4.59 -5.33
CA VAL A 71 -12.80 -4.62 -5.98
C VAL A 71 -12.70 -3.98 -7.36
N LYS A 72 -13.81 -3.94 -8.10
CA LYS A 72 -13.85 -3.37 -9.44
C LYS A 72 -14.92 -2.29 -9.58
N ALA A 73 -14.63 -1.27 -10.37
CA ALA A 73 -15.61 -0.30 -10.81
C ALA A 73 -16.69 -0.95 -11.71
N PRO A 74 -17.94 -0.45 -11.68
CA PRO A 74 -18.45 0.54 -10.74
C PRO A 74 -18.59 -0.05 -9.32
N PHE A 75 -18.18 0.70 -8.31
CA PHE A 75 -18.29 0.33 -6.90
C PHE A 75 -18.71 1.55 -6.08
N GLY A 76 -19.88 1.47 -5.45
CA GLY A 76 -20.48 2.61 -4.72
C GLY A 76 -19.88 2.89 -3.32
N PRO A 77 -19.57 1.88 -2.50
CA PRO A 77 -18.98 2.10 -1.17
C PRO A 77 -17.61 2.79 -1.24
N SER A 78 -17.16 3.38 -0.13
CA SER A 78 -15.85 4.03 -0.05
C SER A 78 -14.71 3.10 -0.51
N HIS A 79 -13.78 3.68 -1.27
CA HIS A 79 -12.65 2.96 -1.86
C HIS A 79 -11.50 3.88 -2.27
N GLU A 80 -10.31 3.30 -2.35
CA GLU A 80 -9.15 3.87 -3.03
C GLU A 80 -9.14 3.48 -4.52
N GLU A 81 -8.88 4.43 -5.40
CA GLU A 81 -8.57 4.13 -6.80
C GLU A 81 -7.12 3.66 -6.91
N LEU A 82 -6.87 2.51 -7.55
CA LEU A 82 -5.50 2.06 -7.76
C LEU A 82 -4.81 2.83 -8.91
N ARG A 83 -5.56 3.24 -9.95
CA ARG A 83 -5.02 3.95 -11.11
C ARG A 83 -4.94 5.46 -10.89
N ARG A 84 -4.17 5.90 -9.90
CA ARG A 84 -4.03 7.32 -9.55
C ARG A 84 -3.28 8.13 -10.59
N GLY A 85 -3.72 9.36 -10.83
CA GLY A 85 -3.03 10.33 -11.68
C GLY A 85 -1.70 10.81 -11.09
N ASP A 86 -1.64 10.94 -9.75
CA ASP A 86 -0.52 11.51 -8.99
C ASP A 86 0.72 10.62 -8.86
N GLY A 87 0.65 9.37 -9.35
CA GLY A 87 1.79 8.46 -9.43
C GLY A 87 2.17 7.76 -8.13
N LEU A 88 1.44 7.99 -7.03
CA LEU A 88 1.74 7.32 -5.74
C LEU A 88 1.68 5.81 -5.85
N TYR A 89 0.78 5.30 -6.70
CA TYR A 89 0.59 3.88 -6.95
C TYR A 89 1.19 3.41 -8.28
N ASP A 90 2.13 4.17 -8.87
CA ASP A 90 2.92 3.65 -9.99
C ASP A 90 3.64 2.36 -9.61
N VAL A 91 4.03 2.24 -8.33
CA VAL A 91 4.36 0.97 -7.66
C VAL A 91 3.64 0.96 -6.30
N CYS A 92 2.77 -0.02 -6.08
CA CYS A 92 1.99 -0.13 -4.84
C CYS A 92 2.02 -1.57 -4.34
N LEU A 93 2.64 -1.83 -3.19
CA LEU A 93 2.79 -3.17 -2.63
C LEU A 93 1.82 -3.36 -1.46
N VAL A 94 1.13 -4.50 -1.44
CA VAL A 94 0.15 -4.83 -0.42
C VAL A 94 0.85 -5.45 0.78
N LEU A 95 0.72 -4.81 1.93
CA LEU A 95 1.17 -5.34 3.22
C LEU A 95 0.00 -6.05 3.91
N ASP A 96 0.28 -7.12 4.63
CA ASP A 96 -0.71 -7.90 5.37
C ASP A 96 -1.13 -7.23 6.68
N TRP A 97 -1.48 -5.94 6.62
CA TRP A 97 -2.20 -5.29 7.69
C TRP A 97 -3.69 -5.49 7.49
N ASN A 98 -4.31 -6.29 8.35
CA ASN A 98 -5.75 -6.51 8.35
C ASN A 98 -6.27 -7.10 7.02
N VAL A 99 -5.43 -7.74 6.21
CA VAL A 99 -5.81 -8.33 4.90
C VAL A 99 -6.16 -9.81 5.08
N SER A 100 -5.26 -10.63 5.64
CA SER A 100 -5.52 -12.07 5.80
C SER A 100 -6.56 -12.37 6.88
N SER A 101 -6.62 -11.56 7.94
CA SER A 101 -7.59 -11.67 9.04
C SER A 101 -8.31 -10.33 9.25
N ARG A 102 -9.26 -10.04 8.36
CA ARG A 102 -9.99 -8.77 8.33
C ARG A 102 -10.87 -8.59 9.55
N ARG A 103 -10.72 -7.44 10.22
CA ARG A 103 -11.57 -6.95 11.29
C ARG A 103 -11.99 -5.52 10.97
N ARG A 104 -13.29 -5.24 11.02
CA ARG A 104 -13.86 -3.92 10.72
C ARG A 104 -13.20 -2.84 11.59
N ASN A 105 -13.00 -1.66 11.02
CA ASN A 105 -12.46 -0.47 11.69
C ASN A 105 -11.01 -0.59 12.19
N ARG A 106 -10.27 -1.63 11.80
CA ARG A 106 -8.87 -1.85 12.23
C ARG A 106 -7.84 -1.27 11.25
N GLY A 107 -8.29 -0.43 10.32
CA GLY A 107 -7.46 0.14 9.27
C GLY A 107 -7.43 -0.74 8.03
N SER A 108 -7.43 -0.08 6.88
CA SER A 108 -7.40 -0.70 5.56
C SER A 108 -6.34 -0.03 4.69
N ALA A 109 -6.13 -0.57 3.48
CA ALA A 109 -5.30 0.03 2.44
C ALA A 109 -3.88 0.43 2.90
N ILE A 110 -3.29 -0.33 3.85
CA ILE A 110 -1.91 -0.10 4.28
C ILE A 110 -0.98 -0.70 3.25
N PHE A 111 -0.44 0.16 2.40
CA PHE A 111 0.45 -0.19 1.31
C PHE A 111 1.88 0.28 1.57
N PHE A 112 2.80 -0.30 0.80
CA PHE A 112 4.13 0.24 0.59
C PHE A 112 4.23 0.79 -0.84
N HIS A 113 4.27 2.11 -1.00
CA HIS A 113 4.14 2.75 -2.31
C HIS A 113 5.13 3.91 -2.53
N LEU A 114 4.95 4.68 -3.62
CA LEU A 114 5.81 5.81 -3.93
C LEU A 114 5.40 7.08 -3.18
N ILE A 115 6.38 7.86 -2.75
CA ILE A 115 6.19 9.10 -2.00
C ILE A 115 5.87 10.29 -2.92
N ARG A 116 5.13 11.28 -2.40
CA ARG A 116 5.03 12.63 -3.00
C ARG A 116 6.39 13.34 -2.92
N PRO A 117 6.70 14.27 -3.84
CA PRO A 117 7.84 15.17 -3.68
C PRO A 117 7.82 15.83 -2.30
N GLY A 118 8.99 16.00 -1.66
CA GLY A 118 9.08 16.63 -0.34
C GLY A 118 8.79 15.73 0.87
N TYR A 119 8.57 14.42 0.69
CA TYR A 119 8.31 13.47 1.79
C TYR A 119 7.07 13.81 2.63
N GLU A 120 6.01 14.29 1.98
CA GLU A 120 4.73 14.52 2.66
C GLU A 120 4.22 13.24 3.36
N PRO A 121 3.75 13.34 4.62
CA PRO A 121 3.24 12.19 5.34
C PRO A 121 2.06 11.49 4.63
N THR A 122 1.94 10.19 4.84
CA THR A 122 0.86 9.38 4.26
C THR A 122 -0.39 9.39 5.14
N ALA A 123 -1.47 8.73 4.69
CA ALA A 123 -2.63 8.44 5.54
C ALA A 123 -2.44 7.19 6.46
N GLY A 124 -1.27 6.53 6.42
CA GLY A 124 -0.95 5.33 7.19
C GLY A 124 -0.03 4.34 6.48
N CYS A 125 0.13 4.48 5.17
CA CYS A 125 1.08 3.71 4.37
C CYS A 125 2.55 3.99 4.69
N ILE A 126 3.44 3.15 4.16
CA ILE A 126 4.88 3.41 4.09
C ILE A 126 5.19 3.86 2.67
N ALA A 127 5.98 4.92 2.50
CA ALA A 127 6.29 5.42 1.17
C ALA A 127 7.76 5.83 1.02
N VAL A 128 8.35 5.49 -0.13
CA VAL A 128 9.73 5.85 -0.50
C VAL A 128 9.76 6.44 -1.90
N ASN A 129 10.85 7.10 -2.28
CA ASN A 129 11.00 7.57 -3.65
C ASN A 129 11.23 6.41 -4.65
N LEU A 130 10.95 6.67 -5.94
CA LEU A 130 11.07 5.66 -6.99
C LEU A 130 12.48 5.08 -7.13
N ARG A 131 13.53 5.88 -6.91
CA ARG A 131 14.93 5.42 -6.99
C ARG A 131 15.20 4.35 -5.95
N ASP A 132 14.75 4.55 -4.73
CA ASP A 132 14.94 3.60 -3.63
C ASP A 132 14.01 2.39 -3.75
N MET A 133 12.76 2.58 -4.19
CA MET A 133 11.87 1.46 -4.54
C MET A 133 12.52 0.52 -5.57
N LYS A 134 13.15 1.06 -6.62
CA LYS A 134 13.87 0.27 -7.64
C LYS A 134 15.09 -0.49 -7.07
N ARG A 135 15.73 0.01 -6.01
CA ARG A 135 16.84 -0.67 -5.33
C ARG A 135 16.37 -1.78 -4.41
N ILE A 136 15.20 -1.59 -3.79
CA ILE A 136 14.65 -2.53 -2.79
C ILE A 136 13.87 -3.66 -3.48
N LEU A 137 13.06 -3.37 -4.49
CA LEU A 137 12.23 -4.36 -5.21
C LEU A 137 12.94 -5.66 -5.63
N PRO A 138 14.21 -5.65 -6.10
CA PRO A 138 14.93 -6.86 -6.46
C PRO A 138 15.17 -7.83 -5.30
N SER A 139 15.13 -7.40 -4.04
CA SER A 139 15.26 -8.27 -2.86
C SER A 139 13.90 -8.67 -2.26
N LEU A 140 12.82 -7.99 -2.62
CA LEU A 140 11.48 -8.28 -2.10
C LEU A 140 10.92 -9.60 -2.67
N ARG A 141 10.26 -10.38 -1.80
CA ARG A 141 9.60 -11.66 -2.11
C ARG A 141 8.25 -11.71 -1.41
N ARG A 142 7.32 -12.52 -1.91
CA ARG A 142 6.07 -12.81 -1.19
C ARG A 142 6.39 -13.44 0.17
N GLY A 143 5.68 -13.02 1.20
CA GLY A 143 5.82 -13.51 2.57
C GLY A 143 6.95 -12.86 3.37
N MET A 144 7.80 -12.04 2.74
CA MET A 144 8.85 -11.31 3.45
C MET A 144 8.22 -10.29 4.40
N THR A 145 8.79 -10.13 5.60
CA THR A 145 8.24 -9.27 6.63
C THR A 145 8.77 -7.85 6.52
N VAL A 146 7.85 -6.89 6.49
CA VAL A 146 8.11 -5.47 6.75
C VAL A 146 7.78 -5.21 8.21
N ARG A 147 8.81 -4.92 9.01
CA ARG A 147 8.67 -4.60 10.42
C ARG A 147 8.65 -3.09 10.61
N VAL A 148 7.59 -2.59 11.23
CA VAL A 148 7.53 -1.22 11.75
C VAL A 148 7.74 -1.30 13.25
N VAL A 149 8.90 -0.85 13.71
CA VAL A 149 9.22 -0.58 15.13
C VAL A 149 8.88 0.85 15.48
#